data_AF-A0A656Q9I7-F1
#
_entry.id   AF-A0A656Q9I7-F1
#
_cell.length_a   1.000
_cell.length_b   1.000
_cell.length_c   1.000
_cell.angle_alpha   90.00
_cell.angle_beta   90.00
_cell.angle_gamma   90.00
#
_symmetry.space_group_name_H-M   'P 1'
#
loop_
_entity.id
_entity.type
_entity.pdbx_description
1 polymer ?
#
loop_
_entity_poly.entity_id
_entity_poly.type
_entity_poly.pdbx_seq_one_letter_code
_entity_poly.pdbx_strand_id
1 'polypeptide(L)'
;MGNDLPARDVLESAMSVDLVDHLLGEGHCAADGVQFNLIDTTKLVTYEHETIVALGTSVLELEASQVLDTAGALIFVPLGERDLKAYMRLAPDSNRISWKEEEQSRELGFARTSVLQQKLSWYRQFYKVVASDTFGGENSSRYVPHDGTGRCRYCGNSPPDATFRWKSHAFPEQIGNKMLVDLAECDACNRHFGDMLDDDFAKWTQPWRSVFRVAGRKGIPTSKSGDGKMRVQADDVTHLKLYVSSIGESGLIESGENRIHLRVERQAYVPMAAYKCIVKMALAVMPADYASECEHLKKWILEKSHTFESYKFKPLSVWLQFVPVQTLNGSITYAVLRRTDSASRVPYLIFVLQFSHLHLQIALPMHEQDKALCDGKLFEIMPFPHIGGLAEVEAKFGRSEVRTVDLSGVERVKGEIETIPFKYEQRVELPNN
;
A
#
# COMPACT_ATOMS: atom_id res chain seq x y z
N MET A 1 14.28 -46.25 -35.27
CA MET A 1 14.88 -46.30 -33.93
C MET A 1 15.30 -44.90 -33.56
N GLY A 2 14.39 -44.13 -32.97
CA GLY A 2 14.71 -42.94 -32.20
C GLY A 2 14.22 -43.24 -30.80
N ASN A 3 15.11 -43.22 -29.82
CA ASN A 3 14.76 -43.39 -28.41
C ASN A 3 14.00 -42.14 -27.98
N ASP A 4 12.66 -42.17 -28.04
CA ASP A 4 11.85 -41.23 -27.28
C ASP A 4 11.92 -41.69 -25.82
N LEU A 5 12.68 -40.97 -25.02
CA LEU A 5 12.67 -41.15 -23.56
C LEU A 5 11.28 -40.72 -23.05
N PRO A 6 10.63 -41.48 -22.16
CA PRO A 6 9.44 -41.02 -21.46
C PRO A 6 9.71 -39.65 -20.83
N ALA A 7 8.75 -38.71 -20.88
CA ALA A 7 8.89 -37.36 -20.32
C ALA A 7 9.43 -37.33 -18.88
N ARG A 8 9.14 -38.39 -18.11
CA ARG A 8 9.69 -38.65 -16.79
C ARG A 8 11.22 -38.73 -16.76
N ASP A 9 11.83 -39.57 -17.58
CA ASP A 9 13.29 -39.77 -17.60
C ASP A 9 14.04 -38.47 -17.92
N VAL A 10 13.43 -37.63 -18.76
CA VAL A 10 14.01 -36.34 -19.14
C VAL A 10 13.86 -35.32 -17.99
N LEU A 11 12.72 -35.27 -17.31
CA LEU A 11 12.52 -34.40 -16.15
C LEU A 11 13.40 -34.81 -14.96
N GLU A 12 13.58 -36.12 -14.72
CA GLU A 12 14.45 -36.65 -13.66
C GLU A 12 15.94 -36.31 -13.90
N SER A 13 16.32 -35.98 -15.14
CA SER A 13 17.66 -35.47 -15.44
C SER A 13 17.88 -34.01 -15.05
N ALA A 14 16.79 -33.25 -14.82
CA ALA A 14 16.82 -31.81 -14.58
C ALA A 14 16.39 -31.40 -13.15
N MET A 15 15.63 -32.24 -12.44
CA MET A 15 15.13 -31.97 -11.09
C MET A 15 15.00 -33.26 -10.27
N SER A 16 14.78 -33.14 -8.95
CA SER A 16 14.68 -34.30 -8.07
C SER A 16 13.46 -35.17 -8.40
N VAL A 17 13.59 -36.49 -8.21
CA VAL A 17 12.54 -37.47 -8.49
C VAL A 17 11.23 -37.11 -7.78
N ASP A 18 11.30 -36.67 -6.52
CA ASP A 18 10.12 -36.27 -5.74
C ASP A 18 9.35 -35.11 -6.40
N LEU A 19 10.06 -34.15 -7.01
CA LEU A 19 9.44 -33.03 -7.72
C LEU A 19 8.86 -33.47 -9.06
N VAL A 20 9.53 -34.37 -9.78
CA VAL A 20 9.01 -34.94 -11.03
C VAL A 20 7.72 -35.72 -10.77
N ASP A 21 7.66 -36.49 -9.69
CA ASP A 21 6.46 -37.24 -9.32
C ASP A 21 5.27 -36.32 -9.03
N HIS A 22 5.48 -35.24 -8.28
CA HIS A 22 4.43 -34.26 -8.01
C HIS A 22 4.00 -33.53 -9.29
N LEU A 23 4.98 -33.12 -10.11
CA LEU A 23 4.73 -32.37 -11.33
C LEU A 23 3.97 -33.19 -12.38
N LEU A 24 4.33 -34.47 -12.57
CA LEU A 24 3.63 -35.37 -13.51
C LEU A 24 2.26 -35.82 -12.98
N GLY A 25 2.12 -35.96 -11.65
CA GLY A 25 0.85 -36.28 -11.00
C GLY A 25 -0.15 -35.14 -11.09
N GLU A 26 0.18 -34.02 -10.44
CA GLU A 26 -0.70 -32.88 -10.17
C GLU A 26 -0.62 -31.77 -11.23
N GLY A 27 0.33 -31.85 -12.16
CA GLY A 27 0.55 -30.80 -13.17
C GLY A 27 1.25 -29.55 -12.64
N HIS A 28 1.56 -29.51 -11.33
CA HIS A 28 2.24 -28.40 -10.68
C HIS A 28 3.00 -28.87 -9.43
N CYS A 29 4.05 -28.16 -9.03
CA CYS A 29 4.73 -28.36 -7.76
C CYS A 29 5.47 -27.09 -7.30
N ALA A 30 5.86 -27.05 -6.02
CA ALA A 30 6.61 -25.94 -5.44
C ALA A 30 7.92 -26.44 -4.82
N ALA A 31 9.04 -25.79 -5.12
CA ALA A 31 10.34 -26.06 -4.51
C ALA A 31 11.11 -24.77 -4.30
N ASP A 32 11.73 -24.62 -3.12
CA ASP A 32 12.61 -23.48 -2.79
C ASP A 32 11.99 -22.09 -3.06
N GLY A 33 10.67 -21.96 -2.87
CA GLY A 33 9.92 -20.72 -3.13
C GLY A 33 9.59 -20.45 -4.60
N VAL A 34 9.90 -21.38 -5.50
CA VAL A 34 9.58 -21.33 -6.92
C VAL A 34 8.39 -22.25 -7.22
N GLN A 35 7.39 -21.73 -7.92
CA GLN A 35 6.24 -22.48 -8.42
C GLN A 35 6.52 -22.99 -9.84
N PHE A 36 6.41 -24.30 -10.04
CA PHE A 36 6.60 -24.98 -11.31
C PHE A 36 5.25 -25.49 -11.83
N ASN A 37 4.95 -25.22 -13.10
CA ASN A 37 3.75 -25.73 -13.77
C ASN A 37 4.14 -26.53 -15.02
N LEU A 38 3.56 -27.72 -15.18
CA LEU A 38 3.71 -28.53 -16.38
C LEU A 38 2.70 -28.07 -17.43
N ILE A 39 3.19 -27.76 -18.62
CA ILE A 39 2.36 -27.46 -19.78
C ILE A 39 1.98 -28.80 -20.41
N ASP A 40 0.74 -29.21 -20.18
CA ASP A 40 0.10 -30.38 -20.79
C ASP A 40 -1.32 -29.96 -21.19
N THR A 41 -1.57 -29.84 -22.49
CA THR A 41 -2.86 -29.33 -23.01
C THR A 41 -4.01 -30.34 -22.87
N THR A 42 -3.71 -31.58 -22.48
CA THR A 42 -4.72 -32.61 -22.24
C THR A 42 -5.28 -32.57 -20.81
N LYS A 43 -4.57 -31.93 -19.88
CA LYS A 43 -5.04 -31.63 -18.53
C LYS A 43 -5.48 -30.16 -18.50
N LEU A 44 -6.80 -29.91 -18.60
CA LEU A 44 -7.41 -28.60 -18.34
C LEU A 44 -7.24 -28.25 -16.85
N VAL A 45 -6.05 -27.81 -16.46
CA VAL A 45 -5.78 -27.30 -15.11
C VAL A 45 -6.10 -25.80 -15.14
N THR A 46 -7.11 -25.39 -14.38
CA THR A 46 -7.31 -23.98 -14.05
C THR A 46 -6.23 -23.55 -13.07
N TYR A 47 -5.28 -22.74 -13.53
CA TYR A 47 -4.17 -22.27 -12.71
C TYR A 47 -4.65 -21.11 -11.81
N GLU A 48 -4.81 -21.37 -10.51
CA GLU A 48 -5.21 -20.35 -9.51
C GLU A 48 -4.02 -19.57 -8.93
N HIS A 49 -2.78 -19.85 -9.34
CA HIS A 49 -1.56 -19.31 -8.74
C HIS A 49 -0.66 -18.63 -9.77
N GLU A 50 0.07 -17.58 -9.36
CA GLU A 50 1.09 -16.92 -10.18
C GLU A 50 2.18 -17.95 -10.58
N THR A 51 2.28 -18.26 -11.86
CA THR A 51 3.27 -19.20 -12.38
C THR A 51 4.63 -18.52 -12.41
N ILE A 52 5.59 -18.98 -11.61
CA ILE A 52 6.95 -18.43 -11.67
C ILE A 52 7.73 -19.08 -12.82
N VAL A 53 7.63 -20.41 -12.97
CA VAL A 53 8.31 -21.18 -14.02
C VAL A 53 7.35 -22.17 -14.67
N ALA A 54 7.23 -22.12 -16.00
CA ALA A 54 6.49 -23.11 -16.78
C ALA A 54 7.44 -24.09 -17.48
N LEU A 55 7.08 -25.37 -17.50
CA LEU A 55 7.85 -26.47 -18.08
C LEU A 55 7.07 -27.09 -19.22
N GLY A 56 7.62 -27.10 -20.43
CA GLY A 56 7.02 -27.74 -21.60
C GLY A 56 7.92 -28.85 -22.15
N THR A 57 7.32 -29.98 -22.53
CA THR A 57 8.03 -31.07 -23.24
C THR A 57 7.58 -31.21 -24.69
N SER A 58 6.46 -30.57 -25.06
CA SER A 58 5.92 -30.54 -26.42
C SER A 58 5.84 -29.12 -26.97
N VAL A 59 6.40 -28.92 -28.15
CA VAL A 59 6.41 -27.64 -28.86
C VAL A 59 5.00 -27.19 -29.26
N LEU A 60 4.14 -28.13 -29.65
CA LEU A 60 2.76 -27.82 -30.07
C LEU A 60 1.90 -27.37 -28.87
N GLU A 61 2.16 -27.94 -27.70
CA GLU A 61 1.43 -27.60 -26.47
C GLU A 61 1.87 -26.26 -25.90
N LEU A 62 3.16 -25.95 -26.04
CA LEU A 62 3.72 -24.63 -25.75
C LEU A 62 3.02 -23.53 -26.55
N GLU A 63 2.91 -23.69 -27.88
CA GLU A 63 2.24 -22.71 -28.73
C GLU A 63 0.75 -22.54 -28.41
N ALA A 64 0.09 -23.58 -27.90
CA ALA A 64 -1.33 -23.57 -27.59
C ALA A 64 -1.67 -23.09 -26.15
N SER A 65 -0.66 -22.90 -25.28
CA SER A 65 -0.88 -22.66 -23.85
C SER A 65 -0.96 -21.17 -23.48
N GLN A 66 -2.06 -20.76 -22.86
CA GLN A 66 -2.23 -19.43 -22.27
C GLN A 66 -1.33 -19.17 -21.04
N VAL A 67 -0.70 -20.22 -20.49
CA VAL A 67 0.22 -20.12 -19.33
C VAL A 67 1.43 -19.25 -19.64
N LEU A 68 1.85 -19.18 -20.91
CA LEU A 68 2.99 -18.37 -21.36
C LEU A 68 2.86 -16.88 -21.03
N ASP A 69 1.64 -16.33 -21.00
CA ASP A 69 1.39 -14.92 -20.69
C ASP A 69 1.48 -14.61 -19.19
N THR A 70 1.51 -15.66 -18.35
CA THR A 70 1.49 -15.55 -16.88
C THR A 70 2.73 -16.10 -16.21
N ALA A 71 3.65 -16.70 -16.98
CA ALA A 71 4.87 -17.32 -16.48
C ALA A 71 6.04 -16.33 -16.45
N GLY A 72 6.74 -16.23 -15.31
CA GLY A 72 7.97 -15.43 -15.19
C GLY A 72 9.17 -15.99 -15.98
N ALA A 73 9.20 -17.31 -16.18
CA ALA A 73 10.19 -18.00 -17.01
C ALA A 73 9.61 -19.27 -17.66
N LEU A 74 10.17 -19.64 -18.81
CA LEU A 74 9.79 -20.83 -19.57
C LEU A 74 11.00 -21.74 -19.78
N ILE A 75 10.86 -23.02 -19.42
CA ILE A 75 11.89 -24.03 -19.65
C ILE A 75 11.30 -25.10 -20.58
N PHE A 76 11.85 -25.20 -21.79
CA PHE A 76 11.54 -26.29 -22.71
C PHE A 76 12.52 -27.44 -22.50
N VAL A 77 11.98 -28.63 -22.25
CA VAL A 77 12.74 -29.86 -22.01
C VAL A 77 12.46 -30.81 -23.19
N PRO A 78 13.33 -30.85 -24.22
CA PRO A 78 13.09 -31.64 -25.42
C PRO A 78 13.13 -33.15 -25.14
N LEU A 79 12.15 -33.91 -25.64
CA LEU A 79 12.14 -35.37 -25.55
C LEU A 79 13.14 -36.03 -26.51
N GLY A 80 13.61 -35.29 -27.53
CA GLY A 80 14.66 -35.73 -28.44
C GLY A 80 15.18 -34.64 -29.37
N GLU A 81 16.16 -34.98 -30.21
CA GLU A 81 16.83 -34.04 -31.12
C GLU A 81 15.87 -33.42 -32.16
N ARG A 82 14.81 -34.14 -32.52
CA ARG A 82 13.77 -33.66 -33.44
C ARG A 82 12.98 -32.49 -32.84
N ASP A 83 12.60 -32.62 -31.57
CA ASP A 83 11.80 -31.62 -30.85
C ASP A 83 12.65 -30.40 -30.51
N LEU A 84 13.91 -30.62 -30.13
CA LEU A 84 14.87 -29.54 -29.99
C LEU A 84 15.03 -28.75 -31.29
N LYS A 85 15.15 -29.40 -32.45
CA LYS A 85 15.22 -28.73 -33.77
C LYS A 85 13.92 -28.02 -34.17
N ALA A 86 12.77 -28.46 -33.67
CA ALA A 86 11.50 -27.78 -33.90
C ALA A 86 11.40 -26.51 -33.03
N TYR A 87 11.74 -26.64 -31.74
CA TYR A 87 11.79 -25.52 -30.80
C TYR A 87 12.81 -24.45 -31.22
N MET A 88 14.04 -24.83 -31.61
CA MET A 88 15.07 -23.89 -32.11
C MET A 88 14.65 -23.18 -33.41
N ARG A 89 13.66 -23.67 -34.16
CA ARG A 89 13.12 -22.92 -35.32
C ARG A 89 12.13 -21.84 -34.89
N LEU A 90 11.37 -22.09 -33.83
CA LEU A 90 10.40 -21.15 -33.28
C LEU A 90 11.08 -20.08 -32.42
N ALA A 91 12.06 -20.49 -31.62
CA ALA A 91 12.82 -19.62 -30.73
C ALA A 91 14.33 -19.75 -31.05
N PRO A 92 14.78 -19.25 -32.22
CA PRO A 92 16.16 -19.42 -32.68
C PRO A 92 17.22 -18.77 -31.78
N ASP A 93 16.82 -17.82 -30.94
CA ASP A 93 17.67 -17.16 -29.95
C ASP A 93 17.56 -17.79 -28.54
N SER A 94 16.83 -18.89 -28.32
CA SER A 94 16.64 -19.43 -26.96
C SER A 94 17.89 -20.04 -26.33
N ASN A 95 18.92 -20.32 -27.13
CA ASN A 95 20.27 -20.70 -26.66
C ASN A 95 21.12 -19.47 -26.30
N ARG A 96 20.69 -18.26 -26.67
CA ARG A 96 21.24 -17.03 -26.10
C ARG A 96 20.55 -16.83 -24.77
N ILE A 97 21.33 -16.90 -23.70
CA ILE A 97 20.99 -16.16 -22.50
C ILE A 97 21.10 -14.69 -22.89
N SER A 98 20.05 -14.15 -23.51
CA SER A 98 19.80 -12.73 -23.39
C SER A 98 19.33 -12.56 -21.96
N TRP A 99 20.22 -12.11 -21.10
CA TRP A 99 19.76 -11.17 -20.10
C TRP A 99 19.13 -10.06 -20.93
N LYS A 100 17.81 -10.11 -21.09
CA LYS A 100 17.09 -8.86 -20.95
C LYS A 100 17.51 -8.47 -19.54
N GLU A 101 18.51 -7.57 -19.41
CA GLU A 101 18.40 -6.58 -18.35
C GLU A 101 16.94 -6.20 -18.44
N GLU A 102 16.17 -6.71 -17.46
CA GLU A 102 14.74 -6.48 -17.30
C GLU A 102 14.50 -5.14 -17.94
N GLU A 103 13.90 -5.13 -19.14
CA GLU A 103 13.89 -3.94 -19.98
C GLU A 103 13.21 -2.92 -19.10
N GLN A 104 14.03 -2.08 -18.45
CA GLN A 104 13.72 -1.50 -17.14
C GLN A 104 12.31 -1.01 -17.31
N SER A 105 11.37 -1.64 -16.60
CA SER A 105 9.94 -1.65 -16.86
C SER A 105 9.38 -0.24 -16.96
N ARG A 106 9.73 0.50 -18.02
CA ARG A 106 10.11 1.92 -17.91
C ARG A 106 10.16 2.38 -16.44
N GLU A 107 11.12 1.89 -15.64
CA GLU A 107 11.55 2.72 -14.51
C GLU A 107 12.05 3.96 -15.24
N LEU A 108 11.23 5.00 -15.33
CA LEU A 108 11.69 6.31 -15.76
C LEU A 108 13.00 6.53 -15.00
N GLY A 109 14.12 6.50 -15.73
CA GLY A 109 15.47 6.34 -15.21
C GLY A 109 15.90 7.57 -14.42
N PHE A 110 15.23 7.80 -13.32
CA PHE A 110 15.44 8.94 -12.46
C PHE A 110 16.54 8.55 -11.48
N ALA A 111 17.66 9.26 -11.55
CA ALA A 111 18.73 9.12 -10.57
C ALA A 111 18.15 9.27 -9.15
N ARG A 112 18.51 8.34 -8.25
CA ARG A 112 18.10 8.40 -6.84
C ARG A 112 19.05 9.32 -6.10
N THR A 113 18.56 10.14 -5.16
CA THR A 113 19.46 10.88 -4.29
C THR A 113 20.19 9.95 -3.32
N SER A 114 21.35 10.35 -2.81
CA SER A 114 22.08 9.59 -1.78
C SER A 114 21.22 9.34 -0.54
N VAL A 115 20.37 10.30 -0.17
CA VAL A 115 19.39 10.18 0.93
C VAL A 115 18.34 9.10 0.62
N LEU A 116 17.77 9.08 -0.59
CA LEU A 116 16.83 8.03 -0.98
C LEU A 116 17.49 6.65 -0.97
N GLN A 117 18.72 6.54 -1.47
CA GLN A 117 19.48 5.29 -1.45
C GLN A 117 19.76 4.80 -0.03
N GLN A 118 20.15 5.69 0.89
CA GLN A 118 20.35 5.35 2.30
C GLN A 118 19.07 4.81 2.95
N LYS A 119 17.92 5.45 2.72
CA LYS A 119 16.61 4.99 3.21
C LYS A 119 16.29 3.59 2.69
N LEU A 120 16.43 3.36 1.39
CA LEU A 120 16.18 2.05 0.78
C LEU A 120 17.07 0.96 1.39
N SER A 121 18.37 1.22 1.55
CA SER A 121 19.31 0.27 2.16
C SER A 121 18.96 -0.09 3.59
N TRP A 122 18.59 0.90 4.41
CA TRP A 122 18.19 0.66 5.80
C TRP A 122 16.91 -0.16 5.91
N TYR A 123 15.89 0.13 5.10
CA TYR A 123 14.67 -0.68 5.10
C TYR A 123 14.93 -2.11 4.65
N ARG A 124 15.78 -2.32 3.63
CA ARG A 124 16.20 -3.66 3.21
C ARG A 124 16.98 -4.41 4.29
N GLN A 125 17.78 -3.69 5.07
CA GLN A 125 18.56 -4.28 6.16
C GLN A 125 17.66 -4.74 7.31
N PHE A 126 16.68 -3.92 7.71
CA PHE A 126 15.95 -4.13 8.96
C PHE A 126 14.55 -4.71 8.81
N TYR A 127 13.96 -4.67 7.61
CA TYR A 127 12.56 -5.01 7.38
C TYR A 127 12.35 -5.92 6.19
N LYS A 128 11.35 -6.79 6.31
CA LYS A 128 10.69 -7.44 5.17
C LYS A 128 9.32 -6.79 4.96
N VAL A 129 8.95 -6.56 3.70
CA VAL A 129 7.58 -6.16 3.34
C VAL A 129 6.73 -7.42 3.41
N VAL A 130 5.67 -7.40 4.23
CA VAL A 130 4.77 -8.56 4.42
C VAL A 130 3.42 -8.37 3.74
N ALA A 131 3.05 -7.13 3.43
CA ALA A 131 1.93 -6.80 2.56
C ALA A 131 2.19 -5.44 1.90
N SER A 132 1.86 -5.29 0.63
CA SER A 132 1.86 -4.00 -0.06
C SER A 132 1.00 -4.07 -1.30
N ASP A 133 0.33 -2.96 -1.62
CA ASP A 133 -0.42 -2.82 -2.87
C ASP A 133 -0.55 -1.34 -3.25
N THR A 134 -0.84 -1.09 -4.52
CA THR A 134 -1.33 0.18 -5.03
C THR A 134 -2.66 -0.04 -5.76
N PHE A 135 -3.70 0.65 -5.31
CA PHE A 135 -5.04 0.54 -5.87
C PHE A 135 -5.69 1.91 -6.08
N GLY A 136 -6.61 2.00 -7.03
CA GLY A 136 -7.19 3.27 -7.49
C GLY A 136 -7.38 3.27 -9.01
N GLY A 137 -8.05 4.31 -9.55
CA GLY A 137 -8.40 4.40 -10.97
C GLY A 137 -9.64 3.57 -11.37
N GLU A 138 -9.84 3.34 -12.67
CA GLU A 138 -10.98 2.60 -13.27
C GLU A 138 -11.02 1.09 -12.97
N ASN A 139 -10.25 0.62 -11.99
CA ASN A 139 -10.15 -0.79 -11.70
C ASN A 139 -11.40 -1.31 -10.95
N SER A 140 -11.73 -2.60 -11.14
CA SER A 140 -12.82 -3.29 -10.44
C SER A 140 -12.52 -3.49 -8.95
N SER A 141 -13.55 -3.49 -8.09
CA SER A 141 -13.42 -3.65 -6.62
C SER A 141 -12.43 -4.79 -6.25
N ARG A 142 -11.56 -4.51 -5.27
CA ARG A 142 -10.57 -5.46 -4.73
C ARG A 142 -10.98 -5.86 -3.32
N TYR A 143 -10.60 -7.06 -2.91
CA TYR A 143 -10.92 -7.59 -1.59
C TYR A 143 -9.63 -7.81 -0.81
N VAL A 144 -9.61 -7.38 0.45
CA VAL A 144 -8.48 -7.73 1.33
C VAL A 144 -8.48 -9.25 1.59
N PRO A 145 -7.31 -9.86 1.78
CA PRO A 145 -7.22 -11.27 2.13
C PRO A 145 -8.05 -11.59 3.36
N HIS A 146 -8.84 -12.67 3.30
CA HIS A 146 -9.60 -13.20 4.41
C HIS A 146 -9.14 -14.63 4.70
N ASP A 147 -9.16 -15.04 5.96
CA ASP A 147 -8.68 -16.36 6.41
C ASP A 147 -9.65 -17.52 6.13
N GLY A 148 -10.72 -17.27 5.38
CA GLY A 148 -11.76 -18.25 5.07
C GLY A 148 -12.61 -18.72 6.26
N THR A 149 -12.41 -18.20 7.47
CA THR A 149 -13.03 -18.76 8.69
C THR A 149 -14.49 -18.38 8.89
N GLY A 150 -14.99 -17.39 8.14
CA GLY A 150 -16.33 -16.82 8.32
C GLY A 150 -16.50 -16.03 9.62
N ARG A 151 -15.40 -15.75 10.35
CA ARG A 151 -15.38 -14.89 11.52
C ARG A 151 -15.00 -13.46 11.15
N CYS A 152 -15.51 -12.50 11.91
CA CYS A 152 -15.10 -11.11 11.79
C CYS A 152 -13.64 -10.98 12.22
N ARG A 153 -12.78 -10.37 11.39
CA ARG A 153 -11.34 -10.21 11.67
C ARG A 153 -11.05 -9.37 12.91
N TYR A 154 -12.01 -8.57 13.36
CA TYR A 154 -11.87 -7.61 14.46
C TYR A 154 -12.44 -8.15 15.77
N CYS A 155 -13.73 -8.50 15.80
CA CYS A 155 -14.37 -8.99 17.03
C CYS A 155 -14.32 -10.52 17.20
N GLY A 156 -13.96 -11.27 16.15
CA GLY A 156 -13.91 -12.73 16.18
C GLY A 156 -15.27 -13.44 16.06
N ASN A 157 -16.39 -12.71 16.09
CA ASN A 157 -17.72 -13.31 16.02
C ASN A 157 -18.04 -13.85 14.60
N SER A 158 -18.79 -14.95 14.54
CA SER A 158 -19.37 -15.54 13.32
C SER A 158 -20.90 -15.44 13.35
N PRO A 159 -21.61 -15.77 12.25
CA PRO A 159 -23.06 -15.94 12.30
C PRO A 159 -23.47 -16.99 13.35
N PRO A 160 -24.61 -16.81 14.06
CA PRO A 160 -25.59 -15.71 13.92
C PRO A 160 -25.23 -14.43 14.70
N ASP A 161 -24.16 -14.42 15.51
CA ASP A 161 -23.78 -13.30 16.38
C ASP A 161 -23.13 -12.12 15.62
N ALA A 162 -22.80 -12.33 14.35
CA ALA A 162 -22.34 -11.31 13.42
C ALA A 162 -23.04 -11.43 12.06
N THR A 163 -23.32 -10.30 11.44
CA THR A 163 -23.83 -10.20 10.06
C THR A 163 -22.82 -9.48 9.17
N PHE A 164 -22.80 -9.85 7.89
CA PHE A 164 -21.88 -9.32 6.87
C PHE A 164 -22.69 -8.85 5.65
N ARG A 165 -23.69 -7.98 5.90
CA ARG A 165 -24.63 -7.52 4.86
C ARG A 165 -24.14 -6.25 4.20
N TRP A 166 -23.30 -5.48 4.87
CA TRP A 166 -22.82 -4.18 4.39
C TRP A 166 -21.50 -4.32 3.64
N LYS A 167 -21.31 -3.43 2.66
CA LYS A 167 -20.04 -3.28 1.98
C LYS A 167 -19.07 -2.51 2.88
N SER A 168 -18.33 -3.24 3.70
CA SER A 168 -17.32 -2.67 4.59
C SER A 168 -16.06 -2.31 3.79
N HIS A 169 -15.57 -1.09 3.94
CA HIS A 169 -14.35 -0.64 3.25
C HIS A 169 -13.13 -0.82 4.16
N ALA A 170 -12.10 -1.52 3.66
CA ALA A 170 -10.88 -1.76 4.41
C ALA A 170 -10.25 -0.44 4.87
N PHE A 171 -10.13 0.51 3.93
CA PHE A 171 -9.70 1.89 4.17
C PHE A 171 -10.88 2.85 4.01
N PRO A 172 -10.91 4.00 4.69
CA PRO A 172 -12.06 4.88 4.60
C PRO A 172 -12.26 5.50 3.21
N GLU A 173 -13.51 5.62 2.75
CA GLU A 173 -13.82 6.20 1.44
C GLU A 173 -13.34 7.66 1.30
N GLN A 174 -13.24 8.41 2.41
CA GLN A 174 -12.89 9.83 2.36
C GLN A 174 -11.48 10.10 1.82
N ILE A 175 -10.56 9.13 1.87
CA ILE A 175 -9.20 9.26 1.30
C ILE A 175 -9.12 8.83 -0.18
N GLY A 176 -10.27 8.55 -0.80
CA GLY A 176 -10.33 8.10 -2.20
C GLY A 176 -10.48 6.58 -2.37
N ASN A 177 -10.65 5.81 -1.28
CA ASN A 177 -10.88 4.37 -1.42
C ASN A 177 -12.27 4.10 -2.02
N LYS A 178 -12.32 3.69 -3.29
CA LYS A 178 -13.56 3.25 -3.95
C LYS A 178 -13.69 1.75 -4.07
N MET A 179 -12.64 1.02 -3.70
CA MET A 179 -12.39 -0.29 -4.28
C MET A 179 -12.00 -1.36 -3.27
N LEU A 180 -11.20 -1.05 -2.26
CA LEU A 180 -10.68 -2.02 -1.31
C LEU A 180 -11.73 -2.32 -0.24
N VAL A 181 -12.33 -3.50 -0.34
CA VAL A 181 -13.44 -4.00 0.48
C VAL A 181 -12.92 -5.04 1.48
N ASP A 182 -13.44 -5.01 2.70
CA ASP A 182 -13.17 -6.01 3.73
C ASP A 182 -14.40 -6.88 3.99
N LEU A 183 -14.42 -8.05 3.34
CA LEU A 183 -15.49 -9.03 3.53
C LEU A 183 -15.46 -9.69 4.91
N ALA A 184 -14.34 -9.57 5.64
CA ALA A 184 -14.18 -10.10 6.99
C ALA A 184 -14.54 -9.07 8.07
N GLU A 185 -15.11 -7.92 7.71
CA GLU A 185 -15.59 -6.90 8.65
C GLU A 185 -17.11 -6.99 8.80
N CYS A 186 -17.59 -7.41 9.98
CA CYS A 186 -19.02 -7.50 10.25
C CYS A 186 -19.69 -6.12 10.39
N ASP A 187 -21.00 -6.08 10.18
CA ASP A 187 -21.81 -4.85 10.18
C ASP A 187 -21.68 -4.06 11.50
N ALA A 188 -21.53 -4.76 12.64
CA ALA A 188 -21.37 -4.14 13.96
C ALA A 188 -20.00 -3.44 14.11
N CYS A 189 -18.92 -4.09 13.66
CA CYS A 189 -17.59 -3.47 13.65
C CYS A 189 -17.53 -2.32 12.64
N ASN A 190 -18.15 -2.49 11.47
CA ASN A 190 -18.24 -1.43 10.46
C ASN A 190 -18.91 -0.16 10.98
N ARG A 191 -20.05 -0.33 11.65
CA ARG A 191 -20.73 0.79 12.30
C ARG A 191 -19.85 1.44 13.37
N HIS A 192 -19.21 0.63 14.23
CA HIS A 192 -18.31 1.15 15.26
C HIS A 192 -17.17 1.98 14.68
N PHE A 193 -16.49 1.49 13.63
CA PHE A 193 -15.39 2.25 13.02
C PHE A 193 -15.87 3.52 12.33
N GLY A 194 -17.02 3.47 11.64
CA GLY A 194 -17.65 4.64 11.05
C GLY A 194 -17.97 5.73 12.08
N ASP A 195 -18.57 5.33 13.21
CA ASP A 195 -19.03 6.25 14.26
C ASP A 195 -17.88 6.77 15.14
N MET A 196 -16.86 5.94 15.41
CA MET A 196 -15.85 6.22 16.44
C MET A 196 -14.46 6.59 15.91
N LEU A 197 -14.09 6.19 14.69
CA LEU A 197 -12.72 6.33 14.19
C LEU A 197 -12.65 7.12 12.87
N ASP A 198 -13.42 6.69 11.88
CA ASP A 198 -13.32 7.19 10.52
C ASP A 198 -13.71 8.67 10.41
N ASP A 199 -14.70 9.12 11.19
CA ASP A 199 -15.13 10.53 11.23
C ASP A 199 -14.03 11.45 11.76
N ASP A 200 -13.37 11.09 12.87
CA ASP A 200 -12.26 11.89 13.42
C ASP A 200 -11.02 11.85 12.51
N PHE A 201 -10.73 10.71 11.86
CA PHE A 201 -9.71 10.66 10.82
C PHE A 201 -10.08 11.52 9.59
N ALA A 202 -11.36 11.56 9.20
CA ALA A 202 -11.82 12.41 8.12
C ALA A 202 -11.61 13.88 8.46
N LYS A 203 -11.95 14.31 9.68
CA LYS A 203 -11.71 15.67 10.17
C LYS A 203 -10.22 16.00 10.26
N TRP A 204 -9.41 15.07 10.76
CA TRP A 204 -7.96 15.20 10.81
C TRP A 204 -7.29 15.21 9.44
N THR A 205 -7.90 14.69 8.38
CA THR A 205 -7.33 14.77 7.03
C THR A 205 -7.97 15.84 6.15
N GLN A 206 -9.04 16.49 6.64
CA GLN A 206 -9.88 17.39 5.85
C GLN A 206 -9.12 18.55 5.19
N PRO A 207 -8.20 19.27 5.87
CA PRO A 207 -7.43 20.35 5.26
C PRO A 207 -6.69 19.90 4.01
N TRP A 208 -5.91 18.82 4.13
CA TRP A 208 -5.15 18.28 3.02
C TRP A 208 -6.06 17.73 1.92
N ARG A 209 -7.14 17.02 2.27
CA ARG A 209 -8.06 16.48 1.26
C ARG A 209 -8.78 17.57 0.46
N SER A 210 -9.08 18.71 1.08
CA SER A 210 -9.70 19.86 0.40
C SER A 210 -8.70 20.52 -0.54
N VAL A 211 -7.48 20.74 -0.05
CA VAL A 211 -6.41 21.46 -0.75
C VAL A 211 -5.79 20.62 -1.88
N PHE A 212 -5.62 19.33 -1.65
CA PHE A 212 -5.10 18.35 -2.62
C PHE A 212 -6.20 17.70 -3.46
N ARG A 213 -7.45 18.17 -3.34
CA ARG A 213 -8.57 17.78 -4.21
C ARG A 213 -8.88 16.28 -4.18
N VAL A 214 -8.79 15.68 -2.99
CA VAL A 214 -9.07 14.25 -2.78
C VAL A 214 -10.57 14.03 -2.70
N ALA A 215 -11.13 13.36 -3.72
CA ALA A 215 -12.54 13.05 -3.79
C ALA A 215 -12.91 11.88 -2.87
N GLY A 216 -13.85 12.11 -1.96
CA GLY A 216 -14.44 11.06 -1.11
C GLY A 216 -15.78 10.57 -1.64
N ARG A 217 -16.64 10.03 -0.76
CA ARG A 217 -18.00 9.61 -1.10
C ARG A 217 -18.89 10.76 -1.59
N LYS A 218 -18.78 11.93 -0.97
CA LYS A 218 -19.60 13.14 -1.25
C LYS A 218 -18.85 14.17 -2.09
N GLY A 219 -17.86 13.74 -2.89
CA GLY A 219 -16.98 14.62 -3.65
C GLY A 219 -15.80 15.16 -2.82
N ILE A 220 -15.19 16.23 -3.31
CA ILE A 220 -14.04 16.89 -2.67
C ILE A 220 -14.55 17.76 -1.51
N PRO A 221 -13.98 17.64 -0.29
CA PRO A 221 -14.42 18.46 0.83
C PRO A 221 -14.13 19.95 0.61
N THR A 222 -15.02 20.80 1.11
CA THR A 222 -14.81 22.25 1.20
C THR A 222 -14.35 22.60 2.61
N SER A 223 -13.29 23.41 2.75
CA SER A 223 -12.90 24.02 4.03
C SER A 223 -13.41 25.45 4.10
N LYS A 224 -13.91 25.86 5.27
CA LYS A 224 -14.28 27.24 5.58
C LYS A 224 -13.66 27.62 6.91
N SER A 225 -13.11 28.83 7.01
CA SER A 225 -12.71 29.37 8.30
C SER A 225 -13.93 29.71 9.15
N GLY A 226 -13.80 29.63 10.48
CA GLY A 226 -14.89 29.95 11.41
C GLY A 226 -15.39 31.39 11.31
N ASP A 227 -14.54 32.32 10.86
CA ASP A 227 -14.88 33.73 10.61
C ASP A 227 -15.52 33.98 9.22
N GLY A 228 -15.63 32.96 8.37
CA GLY A 228 -16.18 33.05 7.02
C GLY A 228 -15.30 33.81 6.00
N LYS A 229 -14.11 34.25 6.38
CA LYS A 229 -13.20 35.03 5.53
C LYS A 229 -12.41 34.19 4.52
N MET A 230 -12.34 32.88 4.73
CA MET A 230 -11.65 31.96 3.84
C MET A 230 -12.54 30.77 3.48
N ARG A 231 -12.53 30.41 2.20
CA ARG A 231 -13.10 29.15 1.69
C ARG A 231 -12.16 28.50 0.69
N VAL A 232 -11.84 27.23 0.93
CA VAL A 232 -11.11 26.36 0.01
C VAL A 232 -12.13 25.42 -0.61
N GLN A 233 -12.25 25.47 -1.93
CA GLN A 233 -13.15 24.61 -2.69
C GLN A 233 -12.43 24.11 -3.94
N ALA A 234 -12.81 22.94 -4.44
CA ALA A 234 -12.41 22.48 -5.76
C ALA A 234 -13.65 22.29 -6.63
N ASP A 235 -13.53 22.58 -7.92
CA ASP A 235 -14.57 22.21 -8.89
C ASP A 235 -14.40 20.73 -9.30
N ASP A 236 -13.14 20.32 -9.47
CA ASP A 236 -12.73 18.97 -9.86
C ASP A 236 -11.33 18.66 -9.30
N VAL A 237 -10.71 17.59 -9.77
CA VAL A 237 -9.40 17.12 -9.31
C VAL A 237 -8.21 17.98 -9.82
N THR A 238 -8.44 18.88 -10.76
CA THR A 238 -7.41 19.78 -11.33
C THR A 238 -7.58 21.25 -10.93
N HIS A 239 -8.79 21.69 -10.59
CA HIS A 239 -9.11 23.09 -10.32
C HIS A 239 -9.41 23.36 -8.84
N LEU A 240 -8.48 24.03 -8.14
CA LEU A 240 -8.67 24.55 -6.79
C LEU A 240 -9.04 26.03 -6.83
N LYS A 241 -10.10 26.41 -6.11
CA LYS A 241 -10.54 27.79 -5.89
C LYS A 241 -10.33 28.19 -4.43
N LEU A 242 -9.65 29.31 -4.26
CA LEU A 242 -9.42 29.94 -2.97
C LEU A 242 -10.19 31.25 -2.93
N TYR A 243 -11.17 31.34 -2.04
CA TYR A 243 -11.88 32.58 -1.76
C TYR A 243 -11.31 33.15 -0.46
N VAL A 244 -10.77 34.36 -0.53
CA VAL A 244 -10.22 35.10 0.60
C VAL A 244 -10.77 36.52 0.59
N SER A 245 -11.09 37.07 1.77
CA SER A 245 -11.56 38.46 1.89
C SER A 245 -10.47 39.48 1.51
N SER A 246 -9.21 39.16 1.80
CA SER A 246 -8.04 39.96 1.45
C SER A 246 -6.78 39.08 1.48
N ILE A 247 -5.81 39.38 0.62
CA ILE A 247 -4.48 38.74 0.61
C ILE A 247 -3.65 39.36 1.75
N GLY A 248 -3.00 38.55 2.59
CA GLY A 248 -2.24 39.01 3.76
C GLY A 248 -3.00 38.97 5.09
N GLU A 249 -4.30 38.59 5.08
CA GLU A 249 -5.05 38.25 6.29
C GLU A 249 -4.90 36.76 6.69
N SER A 250 -5.48 36.39 7.84
CA SER A 250 -5.33 35.14 8.59
C SER A 250 -5.33 33.83 7.79
N GLY A 251 -5.93 33.78 6.60
CA GLY A 251 -6.08 32.57 5.78
C GLY A 251 -5.02 32.36 4.69
N LEU A 252 -4.41 33.43 4.16
CA LEU A 252 -3.46 33.33 3.04
C LEU A 252 -2.32 34.32 3.21
N ILE A 253 -1.12 33.78 3.44
CA ILE A 253 0.10 34.56 3.64
C ILE A 253 0.98 34.41 2.40
N GLU A 254 1.21 35.51 1.69
CA GLU A 254 2.26 35.54 0.67
C GLU A 254 3.62 35.65 1.35
N SER A 255 4.55 34.79 0.96
CA SER A 255 5.97 34.91 1.26
C SER A 255 6.70 35.15 -0.07
N GLY A 256 7.80 35.89 -0.07
CA GLY A 256 8.60 36.10 -1.28
C GLY A 256 8.94 34.80 -2.04
N GLU A 257 9.45 34.93 -3.26
CA GLU A 257 9.82 33.79 -4.13
C GLU A 257 8.63 32.97 -4.68
N ASN A 258 7.53 33.64 -5.03
CA ASN A 258 6.32 33.02 -5.57
C ASN A 258 5.75 31.90 -4.67
N ARG A 259 5.71 32.17 -3.35
CA ARG A 259 5.22 31.22 -2.35
C ARG A 259 4.02 31.77 -1.62
N ILE A 260 3.03 30.92 -1.38
CA ILE A 260 1.88 31.23 -0.52
C ILE A 260 1.73 30.16 0.56
N HIS A 261 1.31 30.57 1.74
CA HIS A 261 0.97 29.69 2.85
C HIS A 261 -0.52 29.78 3.10
N LEU A 262 -1.24 28.69 2.86
CA LEU A 262 -2.66 28.58 3.11
C LEU A 262 -2.87 28.06 4.53
N ARG A 263 -3.61 28.80 5.36
CA ARG A 263 -3.90 28.47 6.76
C ARG A 263 -5.32 27.94 6.87
N VAL A 264 -5.46 26.61 6.84
CA VAL A 264 -6.75 25.93 6.82
C VAL A 264 -7.13 25.47 8.22
N GLU A 265 -8.26 25.97 8.72
CA GLU A 265 -8.83 25.51 9.98
C GLU A 265 -9.32 24.07 9.85
N ARG A 266 -8.89 23.23 10.79
CA ARG A 266 -9.27 21.82 10.88
C ARG A 266 -10.54 21.67 11.69
N GLN A 267 -11.44 20.81 11.22
CA GLN A 267 -12.62 20.44 12.00
C GLN A 267 -12.23 19.78 13.31
N ALA A 268 -13.05 20.00 14.35
CA ALA A 268 -12.78 19.49 15.67
C ALA A 268 -12.77 17.95 15.71
N TYR A 269 -11.69 17.36 16.22
CA TYR A 269 -11.45 15.92 16.15
C TYR A 269 -10.80 15.38 17.42
N VAL A 270 -10.89 14.07 17.64
CA VAL A 270 -10.13 13.37 18.69
C VAL A 270 -8.87 12.74 18.08
N PRO A 271 -7.64 13.15 18.48
CA PRO A 271 -6.41 12.64 17.88
C PRO A 271 -6.25 11.12 17.96
N MET A 272 -6.51 10.51 19.12
CA MET A 272 -6.39 9.05 19.29
C MET A 272 -7.36 8.28 18.39
N ALA A 273 -8.56 8.82 18.13
CA ALA A 273 -9.52 8.22 17.21
C ALA A 273 -8.96 8.18 15.78
N ALA A 274 -8.36 9.29 15.33
CA ALA A 274 -7.70 9.35 14.03
C ALA A 274 -6.52 8.35 13.93
N TYR A 275 -5.71 8.20 14.99
CA TYR A 275 -4.64 7.21 15.01
C TYR A 275 -5.17 5.76 14.98
N LYS A 276 -6.21 5.45 15.77
CA LYS A 276 -6.88 4.14 15.75
C LYS A 276 -7.43 3.80 14.36
N CYS A 277 -7.93 4.78 13.60
CA CYS A 277 -8.32 4.57 12.21
C CYS A 277 -7.13 4.11 11.33
N ILE A 278 -5.94 4.70 11.51
CA ILE A 278 -4.72 4.27 10.80
C ILE A 278 -4.35 2.82 11.18
N VAL A 279 -4.45 2.47 12.46
CA VAL A 279 -4.25 1.09 12.92
C VAL A 279 -5.30 0.13 12.32
N LYS A 280 -6.57 0.54 12.24
CA LYS A 280 -7.64 -0.24 11.58
C LYS A 280 -7.29 -0.56 10.14
N MET A 281 -6.78 0.43 9.39
CA MET A 281 -6.30 0.23 8.02
C MET A 281 -5.17 -0.81 7.96
N ALA A 282 -4.17 -0.70 8.83
CA ALA A 282 -3.08 -1.67 8.89
C ALA A 282 -3.57 -3.10 9.18
N LEU A 283 -4.52 -3.27 10.10
CA LEU A 283 -5.12 -4.56 10.43
C LEU A 283 -5.98 -5.14 9.29
N ALA A 284 -6.61 -4.29 8.48
CA ALA A 284 -7.41 -4.72 7.34
C ALA A 284 -6.54 -5.40 6.26
N VAL A 285 -5.29 -4.97 6.10
CA VAL A 285 -4.34 -5.51 5.10
C VAL A 285 -3.26 -6.40 5.70
N MET A 286 -3.36 -6.72 6.99
CA MET A 286 -2.41 -7.59 7.68
C MET A 286 -2.54 -9.04 7.19
N PRO A 287 -1.43 -9.70 6.78
CA PRO A 287 -1.47 -11.11 6.43
C PRO A 287 -1.87 -12.01 7.61
N ALA A 288 -2.48 -13.15 7.32
CA ALA A 288 -2.99 -14.08 8.33
C ALA A 288 -1.89 -14.52 9.33
N ASP A 289 -0.68 -14.77 8.83
CA ASP A 289 0.49 -15.19 9.62
C ASP A 289 0.86 -14.23 10.77
N TYR A 290 0.52 -12.95 10.64
CA TYR A 290 0.82 -11.90 11.63
C TYR A 290 -0.43 -11.38 12.36
N ALA A 291 -1.62 -11.78 11.91
CA ALA A 291 -2.88 -11.24 12.41
C ALA A 291 -3.12 -11.57 13.89
N SER A 292 -2.68 -12.75 14.35
CA SER A 292 -2.78 -13.19 15.75
C SER A 292 -1.87 -12.42 16.70
N GLU A 293 -0.75 -11.86 16.20
CA GLU A 293 0.14 -11.02 17.01
C GLU A 293 -0.48 -9.66 17.31
N CYS A 294 -1.57 -9.30 16.62
CA CYS A 294 -2.24 -8.01 16.69
C CYS A 294 -3.56 -8.04 17.49
N GLU A 295 -3.85 -9.11 18.24
CA GLU A 295 -5.12 -9.25 18.98
C GLU A 295 -5.39 -8.13 19.98
N HIS A 296 -4.34 -7.60 20.64
CA HIS A 296 -4.47 -6.45 21.53
C HIS A 296 -4.87 -5.18 20.77
N LEU A 297 -4.37 -4.99 19.54
CA LEU A 297 -4.76 -3.86 18.69
C LEU A 297 -6.22 -3.95 18.26
N LYS A 298 -6.67 -5.15 17.86
CA LYS A 298 -8.08 -5.40 17.50
C LYS A 298 -9.01 -5.03 18.66
N LYS A 299 -8.70 -5.49 19.87
CA LYS A 299 -9.42 -5.11 21.09
C LYS A 299 -9.39 -3.61 21.31
N TRP A 300 -8.21 -2.99 21.23
CA TRP A 300 -8.05 -1.55 21.49
C TRP A 300 -8.82 -0.67 20.50
N ILE A 301 -8.83 -0.98 19.21
CA ILE A 301 -9.58 -0.17 18.23
C ILE A 301 -11.10 -0.33 18.36
N LEU A 302 -11.57 -1.40 19.01
CA LEU A 302 -12.98 -1.62 19.34
C LEU A 302 -13.42 -0.92 20.64
N GLU A 303 -12.49 -0.39 21.44
CA GLU A 303 -12.81 0.39 22.63
C GLU A 303 -13.46 1.73 22.27
N LYS A 304 -14.66 1.97 22.82
CA LYS A 304 -15.43 3.21 22.61
C LYS A 304 -14.78 4.42 23.28
N SER A 305 -14.12 4.22 24.40
CA SER A 305 -13.44 5.29 25.13
C SER A 305 -12.01 5.41 24.63
N HIS A 306 -11.59 6.63 24.28
CA HIS A 306 -10.21 6.93 23.95
C HIS A 306 -9.45 7.20 25.25
N THR A 307 -8.82 6.19 25.83
CA THR A 307 -8.04 6.34 27.07
C THR A 307 -6.76 5.53 27.02
N PHE A 308 -5.76 5.95 27.80
CA PHE A 308 -4.54 5.16 28.01
C PHE A 308 -4.70 4.05 29.05
N GLU A 309 -5.81 4.03 29.78
CA GLU A 309 -6.15 2.88 30.63
C GLU A 309 -6.46 1.65 29.79
N SER A 310 -7.17 1.84 28.67
CA SER A 310 -7.44 0.77 27.71
C SER A 310 -6.18 0.23 27.03
N TYR A 311 -5.18 1.09 26.81
CA TYR A 311 -3.93 0.70 26.16
C TYR A 311 -2.81 1.73 26.37
N LYS A 312 -1.75 1.31 27.09
CA LYS A 312 -0.66 2.19 27.57
C LYS A 312 0.51 2.30 26.58
N PHE A 313 0.24 2.73 25.34
CA PHE A 313 1.30 2.98 24.36
C PHE A 313 1.40 4.48 24.04
N LYS A 314 2.60 5.06 24.20
CA LYS A 314 2.88 6.48 23.92
C LYS A 314 4.32 6.68 23.43
N PRO A 315 4.57 7.70 22.59
CA PRO A 315 3.57 8.50 21.88
C PRO A 315 2.93 7.73 20.71
N LEU A 316 1.71 8.13 20.33
CA LEU A 316 1.03 7.67 19.10
C LEU A 316 1.49 8.53 17.91
N SER A 317 2.76 8.38 17.54
CA SER A 317 3.42 9.21 16.53
C SER A 317 3.04 8.79 15.10
N VAL A 318 2.77 9.79 14.26
CA VAL A 318 2.66 9.67 12.81
C VAL A 318 3.79 10.49 12.17
N TRP A 319 4.63 9.83 11.39
CA TRP A 319 5.60 10.51 10.52
C TRP A 319 4.90 10.86 9.21
N LEU A 320 4.59 12.14 9.06
CA LEU A 320 3.87 12.70 7.92
C LEU A 320 4.86 13.38 6.98
N GLN A 321 4.74 13.08 5.69
CA GLN A 321 5.48 13.73 4.62
C GLN A 321 4.51 14.20 3.53
N PHE A 322 4.86 15.29 2.87
CA PHE A 322 4.23 15.67 1.60
C PHE A 322 5.09 15.21 0.43
N VAL A 323 4.48 14.45 -0.47
CA VAL A 323 5.08 13.99 -1.70
C VAL A 323 4.78 15.02 -2.79
N PRO A 324 5.78 15.75 -3.31
CA PRO A 324 5.55 16.93 -4.15
C PRO A 324 5.17 16.58 -5.61
N VAL A 325 4.93 15.30 -5.90
CA VAL A 325 4.48 14.83 -7.20
C VAL A 325 2.99 14.56 -7.09
N GLN A 326 2.22 15.01 -8.08
CA GLN A 326 0.83 14.55 -8.22
C GLN A 326 0.88 13.05 -8.51
N THR A 327 0.53 12.25 -7.51
CA THR A 327 0.12 10.87 -7.77
C THR A 327 -1.16 10.91 -8.60
N LEU A 328 -1.39 9.89 -9.42
CA LEU A 328 -2.68 9.74 -10.12
C LEU A 328 -3.80 9.89 -9.09
N ASN A 329 -4.62 10.93 -9.23
CA ASN A 329 -5.70 11.21 -8.28
C ASN A 329 -6.59 9.97 -8.16
N GLY A 330 -6.78 9.49 -6.94
CA GLY A 330 -7.54 8.27 -6.65
C GLY A 330 -6.68 7.02 -6.41
N SER A 331 -5.36 7.08 -6.61
CA SER A 331 -4.46 6.00 -6.19
C SER A 331 -4.10 6.10 -4.70
N ILE A 332 -4.14 4.95 -4.04
CA ILE A 332 -3.73 4.72 -2.68
C ILE A 332 -2.69 3.60 -2.70
N THR A 333 -1.56 3.83 -2.05
CA THR A 333 -0.49 2.85 -1.88
C THR A 333 -0.32 2.57 -0.39
N TYR A 334 -0.10 1.31 -0.03
CA TYR A 334 0.27 0.96 1.34
C TYR A 334 1.37 -0.07 1.40
N ALA A 335 2.03 -0.15 2.55
CA ALA A 335 2.92 -1.24 2.90
C ALA A 335 2.83 -1.56 4.40
N VAL A 336 2.88 -2.84 4.73
CA VAL A 336 3.13 -3.37 6.07
C VAL A 336 4.51 -3.99 6.07
N LEU A 337 5.36 -3.57 7.00
CA LEU A 337 6.72 -4.05 7.13
C LEU A 337 6.92 -4.69 8.50
N ARG A 338 7.63 -5.83 8.53
CA ARG A 338 7.99 -6.54 9.75
C ARG A 338 9.50 -6.57 9.94
N ARG A 339 9.94 -6.22 11.15
CA ARG A 339 11.35 -6.25 11.55
C ARG A 339 11.93 -7.64 11.35
N THR A 340 13.09 -7.78 10.71
CA THR A 340 13.70 -9.08 10.41
C THR A 340 14.43 -9.67 11.62
N ASP A 341 15.21 -8.84 12.31
CA ASP A 341 16.04 -9.21 13.45
C ASP A 341 15.46 -8.71 14.78
N SER A 342 15.25 -9.62 15.74
CA SER A 342 14.73 -9.29 17.08
C SER A 342 15.69 -8.47 17.94
N ALA A 343 17.00 -8.48 17.66
CA ALA A 343 17.99 -7.68 18.39
C ALA A 343 18.05 -6.22 17.90
N SER A 344 17.53 -5.95 16.70
CA SER A 344 17.54 -4.62 16.11
C SER A 344 16.63 -3.65 16.86
N ARG A 345 17.12 -2.42 17.08
CA ARG A 345 16.43 -1.37 17.85
C ARG A 345 15.52 -0.52 16.96
N VAL A 346 14.64 -1.19 16.22
CA VAL A 346 13.67 -0.59 15.30
C VAL A 346 12.28 -1.19 15.60
N PRO A 347 11.16 -0.51 15.32
CA PRO A 347 9.82 -1.03 15.64
C PRO A 347 9.49 -2.37 14.97
N TYR A 348 8.71 -3.21 15.64
CA TYR A 348 8.41 -4.56 15.15
C TYR A 348 7.57 -4.54 13.87
N LEU A 349 6.49 -3.76 13.83
CA LEU A 349 5.64 -3.58 12.66
C LEU A 349 5.55 -2.10 12.28
N ILE A 350 5.72 -1.79 11.01
CA ILE A 350 5.51 -0.46 10.45
C ILE A 350 4.37 -0.54 9.43
N PHE A 351 3.47 0.43 9.47
CA PHE A 351 2.47 0.65 8.44
C PHE A 351 2.74 1.97 7.73
N VAL A 352 2.69 1.93 6.40
CA VAL A 352 2.87 3.07 5.51
C VAL A 352 1.64 3.19 4.64
N LEU A 353 1.15 4.42 4.48
CA LEU A 353 -0.01 4.76 3.67
C LEU A 353 0.28 6.04 2.89
N GLN A 354 0.16 5.98 1.57
CA GLN A 354 0.22 7.13 0.68
C GLN A 354 -1.10 7.30 -0.06
N PHE A 355 -1.65 8.52 -0.05
CA PHE A 355 -2.78 8.90 -0.90
C PHE A 355 -2.64 10.36 -1.29
N SER A 356 -2.86 10.66 -2.58
CA SER A 356 -2.57 12.00 -3.12
C SER A 356 -1.14 12.44 -2.75
N HIS A 357 -0.97 13.61 -2.14
CA HIS A 357 0.32 14.13 -1.67
C HIS A 357 0.68 13.70 -0.23
N LEU A 358 -0.20 13.01 0.48
CA LEU A 358 0.05 12.61 1.86
C LEU A 358 0.74 11.26 1.92
N HIS A 359 1.85 11.20 2.65
CA HIS A 359 2.53 9.97 2.99
C HIS A 359 2.62 9.86 4.52
N LEU A 360 1.91 8.90 5.08
CA LEU A 360 1.81 8.63 6.50
C LEU A 360 2.58 7.35 6.82
N GLN A 361 3.36 7.39 7.88
CA GLN A 361 4.04 6.23 8.44
C GLN A 361 3.78 6.16 9.93
N ILE A 362 3.50 4.96 10.43
CA ILE A 362 3.39 4.67 11.87
C ILE A 362 4.15 3.40 12.22
N ALA A 363 4.70 3.36 13.43
CA ALA A 363 5.01 2.10 14.09
C ALA A 363 3.71 1.58 14.71
N LEU A 364 3.32 0.34 14.44
CA LEU A 364 2.18 -0.24 15.12
C LEU A 364 2.52 -0.43 16.60
N PRO A 365 1.58 -0.17 17.53
CA PRO A 365 1.83 -0.38 18.94
C PRO A 365 1.98 -1.86 19.33
N MET A 366 3.18 -2.43 19.20
CA MET A 366 3.45 -3.86 19.43
C MET A 366 4.19 -4.09 20.74
N HIS A 367 3.55 -3.77 21.87
CA HIS A 367 4.20 -3.69 23.19
C HIS A 367 4.92 -4.97 23.65
N GLU A 368 4.47 -6.15 23.22
CA GLU A 368 5.14 -7.42 23.56
C GLU A 368 6.44 -7.58 22.75
N GLN A 369 6.39 -7.35 21.44
CA GLN A 369 7.52 -7.51 20.51
C GLN A 369 8.52 -6.34 20.57
N ASP A 370 8.04 -5.17 20.99
CA ASP A 370 8.81 -3.93 21.17
C ASP A 370 9.12 -3.64 22.64
N LYS A 371 9.00 -4.62 23.54
CA LYS A 371 9.31 -4.46 24.96
C LYS A 371 10.69 -3.83 25.19
N ALA A 372 11.71 -4.26 24.44
CA ALA A 372 13.07 -3.71 24.50
C ALA A 372 13.19 -2.24 24.00
N LEU A 373 12.20 -1.75 23.26
CA LEU A 373 12.08 -0.35 22.84
C LEU A 373 11.29 0.49 23.86
N CYS A 374 10.47 -0.16 24.70
CA CYS A 374 9.69 0.48 25.76
C CYS A 374 10.50 0.79 27.03
N ASP A 375 11.76 0.33 27.12
CA ASP A 375 12.66 0.54 28.28
C ASP A 375 13.28 1.96 28.34
N GLY A 376 12.73 2.94 27.62
CA GLY A 376 13.19 4.34 27.62
C GLY A 376 14.45 4.64 26.81
N LYS A 377 15.04 3.65 26.13
CA LYS A 377 16.17 3.83 25.23
C LYS A 377 15.68 4.21 23.83
N LEU A 378 16.34 5.16 23.15
CA LEU A 378 15.97 5.62 21.79
C LEU A 378 15.96 4.48 20.76
N PHE A 379 14.92 4.36 19.94
CA PHE A 379 14.89 3.47 18.77
C PHE A 379 15.10 4.28 17.49
N GLU A 380 15.60 3.61 16.45
CA GLU A 380 15.79 4.24 15.15
C GLU A 380 14.58 4.00 14.25
N ILE A 381 14.18 5.04 13.53
CA ILE A 381 13.20 4.94 12.46
C ILE A 381 13.52 5.96 11.39
N MET A 382 13.62 5.49 10.15
CA MET A 382 13.79 6.36 9.00
C MET A 382 12.44 6.63 8.31
N PRO A 383 12.22 7.84 7.77
CA PRO A 383 11.06 8.10 6.94
C PRO A 383 11.08 7.17 5.72
N PHE A 384 9.97 6.48 5.46
CA PHE A 384 9.86 5.51 4.38
C PHE A 384 10.20 6.16 3.03
N PRO A 385 10.95 5.47 2.16
CA PRO A 385 11.30 6.00 0.85
C PRO A 385 10.05 6.18 -0.02
N HIS A 386 10.01 7.28 -0.78
CA HIS A 386 8.96 7.57 -1.74
C HIS A 386 9.55 8.35 -2.92
N ILE A 387 8.77 8.51 -3.99
CA ILE A 387 9.21 9.12 -5.26
C ILE A 387 9.68 10.59 -5.15
N GLY A 388 9.40 11.25 -4.03
CA GLY A 388 9.90 12.60 -3.75
C GLY A 388 11.42 12.66 -3.54
N GLY A 389 12.07 11.52 -3.29
CA GLY A 389 13.53 11.41 -3.17
C GLY A 389 14.26 11.13 -4.49
N LEU A 390 13.56 11.14 -5.64
CA LEU A 390 14.21 11.08 -6.94
C LEU A 390 14.90 12.42 -7.22
N ALA A 391 16.11 12.40 -7.77
CA ALA A 391 16.95 13.58 -7.94
C ALA A 391 16.27 14.68 -8.76
N GLU A 392 15.56 14.30 -9.82
CA GLU A 392 14.83 15.26 -10.66
C GLU A 392 13.62 15.86 -9.95
N VAL A 393 12.91 15.05 -9.15
CA VAL A 393 11.77 15.50 -8.35
C VAL A 393 12.25 16.46 -7.26
N GLU A 394 13.33 16.11 -6.56
CA GLU A 394 13.94 16.95 -5.54
C GLU A 394 14.51 18.24 -6.14
N ALA A 395 15.15 18.18 -7.32
CA ALA A 395 15.64 19.36 -8.01
C ALA A 395 14.51 20.32 -8.43
N LYS A 396 13.36 19.77 -8.86
CA LYS A 396 12.22 20.57 -9.32
C LYS A 396 11.39 21.14 -8.17
N PHE A 397 11.08 20.32 -7.18
CA PHE A 397 10.10 20.66 -6.14
C PHE A 397 10.70 20.86 -4.74
N GLY A 398 11.99 20.57 -4.58
CA GLY A 398 12.65 20.55 -3.28
C GLY A 398 12.48 19.22 -2.55
N ARG A 399 13.20 19.10 -1.43
CA ARG A 399 13.19 17.90 -0.60
C ARG A 399 11.91 17.81 0.23
N SER A 400 11.30 16.63 0.27
CA SER A 400 10.20 16.36 1.19
C SER A 400 10.66 16.38 2.65
N GLU A 401 10.05 17.27 3.43
CA GLU A 401 10.23 17.34 4.87
C GLU A 401 9.38 16.30 5.60
N VAL A 402 9.80 15.97 6.83
CA VAL A 402 9.12 15.00 7.70
C VAL A 402 8.63 15.76 8.93
N ARG A 403 7.33 15.67 9.18
CA ARG A 403 6.70 16.18 10.39
C ARG A 403 6.26 15.00 11.25
N THR A 404 6.73 14.97 12.50
CA THR A 404 6.21 14.04 13.51
C THR A 404 4.98 14.67 14.14
N VAL A 405 3.82 14.02 13.98
CA VAL A 405 2.54 14.42 14.58
C VAL A 405 2.23 13.47 15.72
N ASP A 406 2.02 13.99 16.93
CA ASP A 406 1.57 13.19 18.07
C ASP A 406 0.04 13.14 18.13
N LEU A 407 -0.52 11.95 17.90
CA LEU A 407 -1.96 11.72 17.99
C LEU A 407 -2.38 11.05 19.30
N SER A 408 -1.59 11.20 20.38
CA SER A 408 -1.90 10.68 21.71
C SER A 408 -3.08 11.36 22.40
N GLY A 409 -3.53 12.52 21.91
CA GLY A 409 -4.62 13.29 22.52
C GLY A 409 -5.94 12.50 22.59
N VAL A 410 -6.54 12.46 23.79
CA VAL A 410 -7.84 11.81 24.05
C VAL A 410 -9.01 12.79 24.04
N GLU A 411 -8.72 14.07 24.20
CA GLU A 411 -9.71 15.14 24.19
C GLU A 411 -9.94 15.67 22.78
N ARG A 412 -11.13 16.26 22.57
CA ARG A 412 -11.48 16.90 21.31
C ARG A 412 -10.70 18.20 21.11
N VAL A 413 -9.82 18.22 20.12
CA VAL A 413 -9.08 19.42 19.68
C VAL A 413 -10.00 20.31 18.84
N LYS A 414 -9.93 21.63 19.03
CA LYS A 414 -10.72 22.64 18.30
C LYS A 414 -9.82 23.79 17.87
N GLY A 415 -10.14 24.42 16.73
CA GLY A 415 -9.43 25.61 16.24
C GLY A 415 -7.99 25.36 15.81
N GLU A 416 -7.62 24.09 15.55
CA GLU A 416 -6.30 23.77 15.00
C GLU A 416 -6.20 24.32 13.57
N ILE A 417 -5.07 24.96 13.25
CA ILE A 417 -4.80 25.53 11.94
C ILE A 417 -3.67 24.74 11.29
N GLU A 418 -3.96 24.15 10.13
CA GLU A 418 -2.97 23.50 9.28
C GLU A 418 -2.43 24.51 8.26
N THR A 419 -1.12 24.74 8.27
CA THR A 419 -0.45 25.59 7.28
C THR A 419 0.10 24.75 6.14
N ILE A 420 -0.35 25.01 4.91
CA ILE A 420 0.04 24.26 3.71
C ILE A 420 0.78 25.21 2.76
N PRO A 421 2.08 25.00 2.50
CA PRO A 421 2.85 25.82 1.59
C PRO A 421 2.58 25.45 0.13
N PHE A 422 2.58 26.46 -0.73
CA PHE A 422 2.46 26.36 -2.18
C PHE A 422 3.54 27.21 -2.85
N LYS A 423 4.01 26.73 -4.00
CA LYS A 423 4.83 27.49 -4.93
C LYS A 423 4.07 27.63 -6.23
N TYR A 424 4.09 28.82 -6.83
CA TYR A 424 3.50 29.07 -8.15
C TYR A 424 4.55 29.58 -9.13
N GLU A 425 4.31 29.38 -10.43
CA GLU A 425 5.21 29.84 -11.49
C GLU A 425 4.84 31.26 -11.94
N GLN A 426 3.54 31.54 -12.08
CA GLN A 426 3.02 32.82 -12.55
C GLN A 426 1.75 33.21 -11.78
N ARG A 427 1.59 34.51 -11.56
CA ARG A 427 0.33 35.13 -11.12
C ARG A 427 -0.32 35.81 -12.33
N VAL A 428 -1.57 35.48 -12.61
CA VAL A 428 -2.35 36.06 -13.71
C VAL A 428 -3.55 36.78 -13.11
N GLU A 429 -3.71 38.06 -13.43
CA GLU A 429 -4.92 38.81 -13.09
C GLU A 429 -6.00 38.49 -14.11
N LEU A 430 -7.12 37.94 -13.65
CA LEU A 430 -8.28 37.70 -14.50
C LEU A 430 -9.06 39.01 -14.67
N PRO A 431 -9.66 39.26 -15.84
CA PRO A 431 -10.52 40.42 -16.04
C PRO A 431 -11.63 40.44 -14.97
N ASN A 432 -11.93 41.62 -14.43
CA ASN A 432 -13.09 41.78 -13.55
C ASN A 432 -14.35 41.40 -14.34
N ASN A 433 -15.03 40.34 -13.92
CA ASN A 433 -16.38 39.99 -14.41
C ASN A 433 -17.45 40.84 -13.73
#